data_AF-A0A662WB12-F1
#
_entry.id   AF-A0A662WB12-F1
#
_cell.length_a   1.000
_cell.length_b   1.000
_cell.length_c   1.000
_cell.angle_alpha   90.00
_cell.angle_beta   90.00
_cell.angle_gamma   90.00
#
_symmetry.space_group_name_H-M   'P 1'
#
loop_
_entity.id
_entity.type
_entity.pdbx_description
1 polymer ?
#
loop_
_entity_poly.entity_id
_entity_poly.type
_entity_poly.pdbx_seq_one_letter_code
_entity_poly.pdbx_strand_id
1 'polypeptide(L)'
;MYKEDLKEIARIFRLPVSGTKSELVETILNNVKLSELSKTLELYFEEEELESKSKPEKKEIDAEKLFRDTVKLLKKLKLPRLPKVKDEDDLKLYISGFLQGAYQRRKIEVRNEVLGIKGQVDILVGNAVVVEVKYIKGAAEADKGIGQAKRYAKMYPYVILYYYDPQKRSHHDKSSVSEENMELITYPR
;
A
#
# COMPACT_ATOMS: atom_id res chain seq x y z
N MET A 1 -14.48 -7.39 13.12
CA MET A 1 -15.65 -6.54 13.34
C MET A 1 -15.27 -5.31 14.15
N TYR A 2 -15.26 -4.17 13.46
CA TYR A 2 -15.03 -2.84 14.01
C TYR A 2 -16.31 -2.36 14.73
N LYS A 3 -16.17 -1.30 15.54
CA LYS A 3 -17.29 -0.74 16.32
C LYS A 3 -18.38 -0.15 15.41
N GLU A 4 -18.01 0.32 14.22
CA GLU A 4 -18.96 0.87 13.25
C GLU A 4 -19.84 -0.23 12.64
N ASP A 5 -19.28 -1.39 12.28
CA ASP A 5 -20.03 -2.56 11.82
C ASP A 5 -21.12 -2.97 12.83
N LEU A 6 -20.80 -2.92 14.12
CA LEU A 6 -21.75 -3.22 15.21
C LEU A 6 -22.87 -2.20 15.31
N LYS A 7 -22.59 -0.91 15.09
CA LYS A 7 -23.63 0.12 15.07
C LYS A 7 -24.55 -0.06 13.87
N GLU A 8 -23.99 -0.47 12.73
CA GLU A 8 -24.76 -0.71 11.51
C GLU A 8 -25.72 -1.88 11.67
N ILE A 9 -25.25 -3.01 12.20
CA ILE A 9 -26.10 -4.13 12.59
C ILE A 9 -27.18 -3.66 13.57
N ALA A 10 -26.82 -2.89 14.60
CA ALA A 10 -27.80 -2.33 15.53
C ALA A 10 -28.85 -1.44 14.84
N ARG A 11 -28.48 -0.63 13.84
CA ARG A 11 -29.44 0.18 13.05
C ARG A 11 -30.41 -0.71 12.25
N ILE A 12 -29.91 -1.76 11.60
CA ILE A 12 -30.73 -2.68 10.80
C ILE A 12 -31.83 -3.29 11.67
N PHE A 13 -31.48 -3.68 12.91
CA PHE A 13 -32.43 -4.20 13.89
C PHE A 13 -33.15 -3.14 14.74
N ARG A 14 -32.98 -1.84 14.42
CA ARG A 14 -33.57 -0.70 15.15
C ARG A 14 -33.25 -0.68 16.65
N LEU A 15 -32.06 -1.14 17.01
CA LEU A 15 -31.51 -1.14 18.36
C LEU A 15 -30.72 0.15 18.65
N PRO A 16 -30.51 0.48 19.94
CA PRO A 16 -29.65 1.59 20.33
C PRO A 16 -28.23 1.45 19.77
N VAL A 17 -27.72 2.52 19.15
CA VAL A 17 -26.37 2.57 18.51
C VAL A 17 -25.30 3.25 19.39
N SER A 18 -25.66 3.58 20.62
CA SER A 18 -24.80 4.24 21.60
C SER A 18 -24.18 3.21 22.55
N GLY A 19 -22.94 3.45 22.95
CA GLY A 19 -22.26 2.62 23.95
C GLY A 19 -20.83 2.24 23.58
N THR A 20 -20.20 1.46 24.44
CA THR A 20 -18.93 0.77 24.18
C THR A 20 -19.14 -0.38 23.20
N LYS A 21 -18.04 -0.92 22.65
CA LYS A 21 -18.11 -2.06 21.73
C LYS A 21 -18.79 -3.27 22.39
N SER A 22 -18.51 -3.52 23.66
CA SER A 22 -19.08 -4.63 24.42
C SER A 22 -20.58 -4.46 24.66
N GLU A 23 -21.03 -3.26 25.01
CA GLU A 23 -22.46 -2.94 25.20
C GLU A 23 -23.27 -3.14 23.92
N LEU A 24 -22.70 -2.76 22.76
CA LEU A 24 -23.35 -2.99 21.47
C LEU A 24 -23.47 -4.49 21.15
N VAL A 25 -22.43 -5.28 21.41
CA VAL A 25 -22.46 -6.74 21.22
C VAL A 25 -23.53 -7.37 22.10
N GLU A 26 -23.57 -7.02 23.38
CA GLU A 26 -24.55 -7.54 24.33
C GLU A 26 -25.98 -7.14 23.94
N THR A 27 -26.20 -5.88 23.54
CA THR A 27 -27.49 -5.38 23.08
C THR A 27 -27.99 -6.18 21.87
N ILE A 28 -27.12 -6.47 20.91
CA ILE A 28 -27.46 -7.24 19.71
C ILE A 28 -27.77 -8.70 20.07
N LEU A 29 -26.91 -9.36 20.84
CA LEU A 29 -27.09 -10.77 21.21
C LEU A 29 -28.35 -11.00 22.07
N ASN A 30 -28.73 -10.03 22.89
CA ASN A 30 -29.91 -10.14 23.75
C ASN A 30 -31.24 -9.87 23.03
N ASN A 31 -31.22 -9.12 21.92
CA ASN A 31 -32.44 -8.69 21.23
C ASN A 31 -32.64 -9.33 19.85
N VAL A 32 -31.62 -9.98 19.29
CA VAL A 32 -31.66 -10.55 17.94
C VAL A 32 -31.43 -12.05 18.00
N LYS A 33 -32.30 -12.82 17.34
CA LYS A 33 -32.08 -14.27 17.19
C LYS A 33 -30.88 -14.52 16.29
N LEU A 34 -30.03 -15.48 16.69
CA LEU A 34 -28.86 -15.89 15.90
C LEU A 34 -29.17 -16.18 14.42
N SER A 35 -30.33 -16.76 14.12
CA SER A 35 -30.77 -17.07 12.74
C SER A 35 -31.15 -15.85 11.90
N GLU A 36 -31.52 -14.74 12.55
CA GLU A 36 -31.82 -13.46 11.88
C GLU A 36 -30.54 -12.65 11.70
N LEU A 37 -29.64 -12.74 12.68
CA LEU A 37 -28.30 -12.15 12.61
C LEU A 37 -27.49 -12.75 11.45
N SER A 38 -27.52 -14.07 11.29
CA SER A 38 -26.77 -14.76 10.22
C SER A 38 -27.24 -14.32 8.83
N LYS A 39 -28.56 -14.25 8.61
CA LYS A 39 -29.14 -13.76 7.33
C LYS A 39 -28.79 -12.31 7.05
N THR A 40 -28.77 -11.48 8.09
CA THR A 40 -28.44 -10.05 7.94
C THR A 40 -26.97 -9.86 7.62
N LEU A 41 -26.09 -10.65 8.24
CA LEU A 41 -24.67 -10.66 7.89
C LEU A 41 -24.44 -11.14 6.46
N GLU A 42 -25.12 -12.21 6.02
CA GLU A 42 -25.06 -12.69 4.64
C GLU A 42 -25.46 -11.59 3.64
N LEU A 43 -26.58 -10.90 3.86
CA LEU A 43 -27.02 -9.79 3.01
C LEU A 43 -26.07 -8.60 3.03
N TYR A 44 -25.51 -8.26 4.20
CA TYR A 44 -24.56 -7.17 4.35
C TYR A 44 -23.25 -7.45 3.60
N PHE A 45 -22.75 -8.69 3.64
CA PHE A 45 -21.58 -9.10 2.86
C PHE A 45 -21.90 -9.23 1.36
N GLU A 46 -23.12 -9.62 0.99
CA GLU A 46 -23.57 -9.63 -0.41
C GLU A 46 -23.69 -8.20 -0.97
N GLU A 47 -24.19 -7.23 -0.20
CA GLU A 47 -24.25 -5.81 -0.59
C GLU A 47 -22.85 -5.18 -0.69
N GLU A 48 -21.92 -5.47 0.24
CA GLU A 48 -20.50 -5.08 0.10
C GLU A 48 -19.84 -5.73 -1.13
N GLU A 49 -20.18 -6.99 -1.44
CA GLU A 49 -19.75 -7.67 -2.67
C GLU A 49 -20.35 -7.04 -3.93
N LEU A 50 -21.60 -6.58 -3.90
CA LEU A 50 -22.29 -5.97 -5.04
C LEU A 50 -21.83 -4.52 -5.27
N GLU A 51 -21.58 -3.74 -4.22
CA GLU A 51 -20.95 -2.41 -4.32
C GLU A 51 -19.48 -2.49 -4.78
N SER A 52 -18.78 -3.57 -4.46
CA SER A 52 -17.43 -3.82 -5.00
C SER A 52 -17.46 -4.32 -6.45
N LYS A 53 -18.51 -5.03 -6.89
CA LYS A 53 -18.72 -5.49 -8.28
C LYS A 53 -19.30 -4.43 -9.23
N SER A 54 -19.89 -3.35 -8.74
CA SER A 54 -20.46 -2.25 -9.55
C SER A 54 -19.49 -1.09 -9.84
N LYS A 55 -18.24 -1.19 -9.38
CA LYS A 55 -17.12 -0.40 -9.95
C LYS A 55 -16.74 -1.00 -11.31
N PRO A 56 -16.44 -0.16 -12.32
CA PRO A 56 -16.16 -0.64 -13.68
C PRO A 56 -15.09 -1.73 -13.64
N GLU A 57 -15.32 -2.85 -14.33
CA GLU A 57 -14.40 -3.99 -14.44
C GLU A 57 -12.95 -3.49 -14.50
N LYS A 58 -12.24 -3.62 -13.38
CA LYS A 58 -10.80 -3.36 -13.36
C LYS A 58 -10.21 -4.45 -14.24
N LYS A 59 -9.79 -4.08 -15.45
CA LYS A 59 -8.83 -4.88 -16.24
C LYS A 59 -7.83 -5.44 -15.25
N GLU A 60 -7.78 -6.75 -15.12
CA GLU A 60 -6.85 -7.43 -14.23
C GLU A 60 -5.45 -6.92 -14.59
N ILE A 61 -4.87 -6.11 -13.71
CA ILE A 61 -3.59 -5.49 -13.99
C ILE A 61 -2.56 -6.59 -13.82
N ASP A 62 -2.00 -7.06 -14.92
CA ASP A 62 -0.85 -7.96 -14.92
C ASP A 62 0.26 -7.34 -14.04
N ALA A 63 0.44 -7.94 -12.86
CA ALA A 63 1.33 -7.44 -11.81
C ALA A 63 2.79 -7.45 -12.27
N GLU A 64 3.19 -8.45 -13.06
CA GLU A 64 4.55 -8.56 -13.57
C GLU A 64 4.82 -7.47 -14.61
N LYS A 65 3.87 -7.24 -15.52
CA LYS A 65 3.96 -6.15 -16.49
C LYS A 65 4.00 -4.80 -15.79
N LEU A 66 3.18 -4.59 -14.76
CA LEU A 66 3.16 -3.38 -13.95
C LEU A 66 4.51 -3.17 -13.25
N PHE A 67 5.10 -4.22 -12.68
CA PHE A 67 6.42 -4.19 -12.06
C PHE A 67 7.49 -3.78 -13.06
N ARG A 68 7.57 -4.46 -14.21
CA ARG A 68 8.53 -4.16 -15.28
C ARG A 68 8.39 -2.72 -15.80
N ASP A 69 7.17 -2.24 -15.97
CA ASP A 69 6.89 -0.86 -16.40
C ASP A 69 7.30 0.16 -15.32
N THR A 70 7.02 -0.12 -14.04
CA THR A 70 7.42 0.75 -12.92
C THR A 70 8.93 0.84 -12.80
N VAL A 71 9.64 -0.30 -12.90
CA VAL A 71 11.12 -0.32 -12.94
C VAL A 71 11.65 0.53 -14.10
N LYS A 72 11.08 0.41 -15.31
CA LYS A 72 11.50 1.22 -16.46
C LYS A 72 11.27 2.71 -16.25
N LEU A 73 10.15 3.10 -15.63
CA LEU A 73 9.83 4.49 -15.33
C LEU A 73 10.82 5.06 -14.31
N LEU A 74 11.04 4.37 -13.18
CA LEU A 74 11.95 4.81 -12.13
C LEU A 74 13.42 4.86 -12.59
N LYS A 75 13.83 3.95 -13.47
CA LYS A 75 15.16 3.99 -14.11
C LYS A 75 15.36 5.20 -15.04
N LYS A 76 14.28 5.81 -15.54
CA LYS A 76 14.29 7.03 -16.37
C LYS A 76 14.03 8.30 -15.57
N LEU A 77 13.66 8.17 -14.29
CA LEU A 77 13.38 9.29 -13.42
C LEU A 77 14.61 10.20 -13.34
N LYS A 78 14.38 11.50 -13.53
CA LYS A 78 15.37 12.54 -13.26
C LYS A 78 14.85 13.36 -12.10
N LEU A 79 15.62 13.42 -11.02
CA LEU A 79 15.29 14.28 -9.89
C LEU A 79 15.47 15.76 -10.27
N PRO A 80 14.65 16.67 -9.72
CA PRO A 80 14.70 18.08 -10.06
C PRO A 80 16.01 18.68 -9.55
N ARG A 81 16.54 19.64 -10.30
CA ARG A 81 17.71 20.41 -9.86
C ARG A 81 17.33 21.43 -8.78
N LEU A 82 16.09 21.94 -8.84
CA LEU A 82 15.51 22.92 -7.92
C LEU A 82 13.98 22.71 -7.78
N PRO A 83 13.42 22.70 -6.55
CA PRO A 83 14.14 22.53 -5.30
C PRO A 83 14.86 21.16 -5.29
N LYS A 84 16.05 21.09 -4.67
CA LYS A 84 16.72 19.80 -4.50
C LYS A 84 15.94 18.96 -3.49
N VAL A 85 15.89 17.66 -3.74
CA VAL A 85 15.42 16.68 -2.75
C VAL A 85 16.35 16.74 -1.53
N LYS A 86 15.80 17.05 -0.35
CA LYS A 86 16.60 17.26 0.87
C LYS A 86 16.68 16.02 1.75
N ASP A 87 15.63 15.23 1.76
CA ASP A 87 15.47 14.08 2.62
C ASP A 87 14.63 12.97 1.95
N GLU A 88 14.34 11.93 2.72
CA GLU A 88 13.61 10.76 2.25
C GLU A 88 12.14 11.08 1.97
N ASP A 89 11.51 11.99 2.72
CA ASP A 89 10.10 12.32 2.56
C ASP A 89 9.88 13.17 1.29
N ASP A 90 10.76 14.14 1.03
CA ASP A 90 10.82 14.88 -0.25
C ASP A 90 10.97 13.91 -1.44
N LEU A 91 11.83 12.90 -1.29
CA LEU A 91 12.08 11.90 -2.32
C LEU A 91 10.85 11.03 -2.58
N LYS A 92 10.19 10.55 -1.52
CA LYS A 92 8.94 9.76 -1.61
C LYS A 92 7.86 10.56 -2.32
N LEU A 93 7.67 11.81 -1.93
CA LEU A 93 6.66 12.69 -2.53
C LEU A 93 6.92 12.89 -4.02
N TYR A 94 8.18 13.13 -4.41
CA TYR A 94 8.56 13.32 -5.81
C TYR A 94 8.35 12.06 -6.65
N ILE A 95 8.86 10.91 -6.17
CA ILE A 95 8.71 9.62 -6.86
C ILE A 95 7.23 9.29 -7.03
N SER A 96 6.43 9.47 -5.99
CA SER A 96 5.01 9.22 -6.04
C SER A 96 4.29 10.10 -7.05
N GLY A 97 4.50 11.43 -7.01
CA GLY A 97 3.89 12.35 -7.96
C GLY A 97 4.26 12.03 -9.41
N PHE A 98 5.51 11.63 -9.65
CA PHE A 98 5.95 11.15 -10.96
C PHE A 98 5.20 9.88 -11.41
N LEU A 99 5.08 8.88 -10.53
CA LEU A 99 4.36 7.63 -10.84
C LEU A 99 2.86 7.88 -11.02
N GLN A 100 2.24 8.72 -10.20
CA GLN A 100 0.84 9.14 -10.34
C GLN A 100 0.59 9.75 -11.71
N GLY A 101 1.44 10.69 -12.15
CA GLY A 101 1.33 11.29 -13.49
C GLY A 101 1.52 10.27 -14.62
N ALA A 102 2.51 9.37 -14.48
CA ALA A 102 2.77 8.34 -15.48
C ALA A 102 1.61 7.33 -15.64
N TYR A 103 0.92 7.03 -14.54
CA TYR A 103 -0.14 6.04 -14.50
C TYR A 103 -1.56 6.60 -14.60
N GLN A 104 -1.73 7.92 -14.54
CA GLN A 104 -3.03 8.61 -14.61
C GLN A 104 -3.88 8.14 -15.81
N ARG A 105 -3.30 8.12 -17.02
CA ARG A 105 -4.00 7.70 -18.25
C ARG A 105 -4.43 6.23 -18.23
N ARG A 106 -3.67 5.38 -17.52
CA ARG A 106 -3.94 3.94 -17.40
C ARG A 106 -4.90 3.63 -16.25
N LYS A 107 -5.36 4.65 -15.50
CA LYS A 107 -6.21 4.51 -14.31
C LYS A 107 -5.64 3.54 -13.28
N ILE A 108 -4.32 3.45 -13.19
CA ILE A 108 -3.63 2.64 -12.18
C ILE A 108 -3.42 3.52 -10.96
N GLU A 109 -3.89 3.05 -9.82
CA GLU A 109 -3.81 3.77 -8.55
C GLU A 109 -2.38 3.75 -8.00
N VAL A 110 -1.91 4.89 -7.50
CA VAL A 110 -0.64 5.02 -6.80
C VAL A 110 -0.94 5.65 -5.45
N ARG A 111 -0.79 4.87 -4.38
CA ARG A 111 -1.05 5.27 -3.00
C ARG A 111 0.28 5.57 -2.30
N ASN A 112 0.29 6.69 -1.58
CA ASN A 112 1.28 6.93 -0.53
C ASN A 112 0.60 6.69 0.79
N GLU A 113 1.35 6.19 1.76
CA GLU A 113 0.84 6.14 3.11
C GLU A 113 1.15 7.44 3.85
N VAL A 114 0.14 7.91 4.58
CA VAL A 114 0.19 9.14 5.36
C VAL A 114 1.19 8.96 6.48
N LEU A 115 2.16 9.86 6.56
CA LEU A 115 3.17 10.00 7.62
C LEU A 115 2.63 9.56 9.00
N GLY A 116 3.19 8.49 9.60
CA GLY A 116 3.06 8.25 11.05
C GLY A 116 2.66 6.86 11.54
N ILE A 117 2.34 5.87 10.69
CA ILE A 117 1.98 4.51 11.15
C ILE A 117 3.12 3.52 10.84
N LYS A 118 3.64 2.85 11.88
CA LYS A 118 4.69 1.82 11.78
C LYS A 118 4.15 0.57 11.06
N GLY A 119 4.82 0.12 10.01
CA GLY A 119 4.48 -1.13 9.28
C GLY A 119 3.93 -0.93 7.86
N GLN A 120 3.73 0.33 7.47
CA GLN A 120 3.24 0.78 6.17
C GLN A 120 4.37 0.94 5.14
N VAL A 121 4.08 0.66 3.86
CA VAL A 121 5.03 0.75 2.72
C VAL A 121 5.11 2.18 2.20
N ASP A 122 6.24 2.58 1.63
CA ASP A 122 6.40 3.97 1.18
C ASP A 122 5.44 4.35 0.03
N ILE A 123 5.38 3.53 -1.03
CA ILE A 123 4.51 3.74 -2.19
C ILE A 123 3.95 2.40 -2.67
N LEU A 124 2.65 2.33 -2.95
CA LEU A 124 1.97 1.16 -3.51
C LEU A 124 1.33 1.48 -4.86
N VAL A 125 1.72 0.75 -5.91
CA VAL A 125 1.22 0.91 -7.28
C VAL A 125 0.33 -0.28 -7.65
N GLY A 126 -0.91 0.00 -8.03
CA GLY A 126 -1.87 -0.99 -8.52
C GLY A 126 -2.16 -2.13 -7.54
N ASN A 127 -1.99 -1.90 -6.23
CA ASN A 127 -2.07 -2.90 -5.15
C ASN A 127 -1.10 -4.09 -5.28
N ALA A 128 -0.11 -4.02 -6.18
CA ALA A 128 0.76 -5.15 -6.49
C ALA A 128 2.25 -4.84 -6.36
N VAL A 129 2.66 -3.61 -6.66
CA VAL A 129 4.08 -3.22 -6.68
C VAL A 129 4.34 -2.22 -5.57
N VAL A 130 5.19 -2.62 -4.62
CA VAL A 130 5.71 -1.73 -3.58
C VAL A 130 6.97 -1.04 -4.08
N VAL A 131 7.11 0.26 -3.82
CA VAL A 131 8.36 0.98 -3.99
C VAL A 131 8.83 1.45 -2.62
N GLU A 132 9.87 0.82 -2.08
CA GLU A 132 10.54 1.23 -0.85
C GLU A 132 11.65 2.22 -1.19
N VAL A 133 11.66 3.37 -0.52
CA VAL A 133 12.56 4.49 -0.84
C VAL A 133 13.56 4.66 0.30
N LYS A 134 14.83 4.83 -0.05
CA LYS A 134 15.89 5.12 0.93
C LYS A 134 16.77 6.26 0.47
N TYR A 135 16.88 7.28 1.33
CA TYR A 135 17.89 8.33 1.18
C TYR A 135 19.18 7.86 1.86
N ILE A 136 20.18 7.45 1.08
CA ILE A 136 21.38 6.80 1.60
C ILE A 136 22.33 7.83 2.20
N LYS A 137 22.41 7.83 3.54
CA LYS A 137 23.40 8.59 4.32
C LYS A 137 24.59 7.72 4.72
N GLY A 138 24.47 6.41 4.69
CA GLY A 138 25.55 5.48 4.98
C GLY A 138 25.15 4.03 4.72
N ALA A 139 26.07 3.11 4.98
CA ALA A 139 25.85 1.67 4.79
C ALA A 139 24.68 1.15 5.65
N ALA A 140 24.50 1.68 6.87
CA ALA A 140 23.44 1.25 7.78
C ALA A 140 22.03 1.53 7.22
N GLU A 141 21.82 2.64 6.52
CA GLU A 141 20.55 2.93 5.84
C GLU A 141 20.30 1.95 4.69
N ALA A 142 21.35 1.56 3.98
CA ALA A 142 21.27 0.57 2.92
C ALA A 142 20.89 -0.81 3.49
N ASP A 143 21.52 -1.25 4.59
CA ASP A 143 21.17 -2.53 5.23
C ASP A 143 19.72 -2.57 5.71
N LYS A 144 19.24 -1.47 6.31
CA LYS A 144 17.84 -1.30 6.70
C LYS A 144 16.91 -1.40 5.48
N GLY A 145 17.27 -0.77 4.37
CA GLY A 145 16.53 -0.83 3.12
C GLY A 145 16.35 -2.26 2.60
N ILE A 146 17.43 -3.04 2.53
CA ILE A 146 17.37 -4.46 2.14
C ILE A 146 16.45 -5.25 3.09
N GLY A 147 16.61 -5.05 4.40
CA GLY A 147 15.78 -5.74 5.39
C GLY A 147 14.29 -5.44 5.26
N GLN A 148 13.93 -4.18 4.99
CA GLN A 148 12.54 -3.78 4.74
C GLN A 148 12.02 -4.36 3.42
N ALA A 149 12.80 -4.27 2.34
CA ALA A 149 12.40 -4.79 1.03
C ALA A 149 12.14 -6.30 1.07
N LYS A 150 13.02 -7.08 1.71
CA LYS A 150 12.83 -8.54 1.91
C LYS A 150 11.61 -8.87 2.76
N ARG A 151 11.25 -8.01 3.73
CA ARG A 151 10.01 -8.19 4.51
C ARG A 151 8.78 -7.95 3.62
N TYR A 152 8.81 -6.91 2.79
CA TYR A 152 7.70 -6.60 1.88
C TYR A 152 7.55 -7.64 0.77
N ALA A 153 8.63 -8.24 0.28
CA ALA A 153 8.59 -9.26 -0.77
C ALA A 153 7.80 -10.52 -0.37
N LYS A 154 7.63 -10.76 0.94
CA LYS A 154 6.80 -11.83 1.48
C LYS A 154 5.30 -11.50 1.55
N MET A 155 4.94 -10.22 1.44
CA MET A 155 3.56 -9.73 1.64
C MET A 155 2.96 -9.17 0.35
N TYR A 156 3.79 -8.75 -0.59
CA TYR A 156 3.38 -8.10 -1.83
C TYR A 156 3.92 -8.85 -3.05
N PRO A 157 3.19 -8.85 -4.18
CA PRO A 157 3.63 -9.52 -5.40
C PRO A 157 5.02 -9.09 -5.85
N TYR A 158 5.32 -7.78 -5.86
CA TYR A 158 6.61 -7.25 -6.30
C TYR A 158 7.10 -6.09 -5.44
N VAL A 159 8.43 -5.96 -5.30
CA VAL A 159 9.07 -4.88 -4.53
C VAL A 159 10.19 -4.24 -5.33
N ILE A 160 10.19 -2.91 -5.39
CA ILE A 160 11.29 -2.11 -5.94
C ILE A 160 11.93 -1.37 -4.77
N LEU A 161 13.21 -1.60 -4.54
CA LEU A 161 14.00 -0.82 -3.61
C LEU A 161 14.70 0.31 -4.37
N TYR A 162 14.38 1.55 -4.05
CA TYR A 162 14.94 2.73 -4.69
C TYR A 162 15.92 3.44 -3.75
N TYR A 163 17.20 3.36 -4.07
CA TYR A 163 18.27 4.05 -3.36
C TYR A 163 18.58 5.38 -4.04
N TYR A 164 18.42 6.45 -3.27
CA TYR A 164 19.07 7.70 -3.58
C TYR A 164 20.43 7.77 -2.90
N ASP A 165 21.47 7.51 -3.65
CA ASP A 165 22.85 7.40 -3.19
C ASP A 165 23.82 8.26 -4.03
N PRO A 166 23.69 9.60 -3.99
CA PRO A 166 24.54 10.51 -4.76
C PRO A 166 26.02 10.44 -4.39
N GLN A 167 26.36 9.83 -3.25
CA GLN A 167 27.72 9.72 -2.75
C GLN A 167 28.28 8.29 -2.83
N LYS A 168 27.54 7.35 -3.43
CA LYS A 168 27.96 5.95 -3.63
C LYS A 168 28.40 5.28 -2.32
N ARG A 169 27.61 5.47 -1.26
CA ARG A 169 27.84 4.95 0.10
C ARG A 169 27.21 3.57 0.33
N SER A 170 26.26 3.17 -0.51
CA SER A 170 25.69 1.83 -0.49
C SER A 170 26.68 0.83 -1.07
N HIS A 171 26.77 -0.34 -0.45
CA HIS A 171 27.63 -1.45 -0.89
C HIS A 171 26.82 -2.60 -1.51
N HIS A 172 25.49 -2.44 -1.58
CA HIS A 172 24.58 -3.43 -2.14
C HIS A 172 24.45 -3.24 -3.65
N ASP A 173 24.32 -4.35 -4.35
CA ASP A 173 24.05 -4.39 -5.77
C ASP A 173 22.77 -5.20 -6.06
N LYS A 174 22.51 -5.47 -7.33
CA LYS A 174 21.32 -6.23 -7.73
C LYS A 174 21.28 -7.63 -7.09
N SER A 175 22.43 -8.26 -6.81
CA SER A 175 22.49 -9.57 -6.16
C SER A 175 22.04 -9.52 -4.69
N SER A 176 22.09 -8.36 -4.04
CA SER A 176 21.58 -8.18 -2.66
C SER A 176 20.06 -8.37 -2.56
N VAL A 177 19.34 -8.28 -3.67
CA VAL A 177 17.90 -8.54 -3.82
C VAL A 177 17.65 -9.68 -4.80
N SER A 178 18.24 -10.84 -4.53
CA SER A 178 18.23 -12.02 -5.42
C SER A 178 16.86 -12.67 -5.68
N GLU A 179 15.77 -12.16 -5.11
CA GLU A 179 14.43 -12.72 -5.30
C GLU A 179 13.84 -12.25 -6.64
N GLU A 180 13.17 -13.14 -7.38
CA GLU A 180 12.64 -12.87 -8.73
C GLU A 180 11.61 -11.74 -8.75
N ASN A 181 10.98 -11.46 -7.61
CA ASN A 181 9.98 -10.43 -7.46
C ASN A 181 10.54 -9.09 -6.91
N MET A 182 11.86 -8.94 -6.85
CA MET A 182 12.52 -7.75 -6.35
C MET A 182 13.40 -7.07 -7.40
N GLU A 183 13.54 -5.74 -7.31
CA GLU A 183 14.56 -5.00 -8.08
C GLU A 183 15.17 -3.89 -7.22
N LEU A 184 16.49 -3.75 -7.26
CA LEU A 184 17.22 -2.61 -6.69
C LEU A 184 17.52 -1.59 -7.79
N ILE A 185 17.16 -0.33 -7.53
CA ILE A 185 17.51 0.81 -8.37
C ILE A 185 18.34 1.77 -7.53
N THR A 186 19.59 1.99 -7.92
CA THR A 186 20.45 3.03 -7.35
C THR A 186 20.48 4.26 -8.26
N TYR A 187 20.22 5.43 -7.69
CA TYR A 187 20.25 6.72 -8.37
C TYR A 187 21.06 7.74 -7.54
N PRO A 188 21.86 8.61 -8.17
CA PRO A 188 22.27 8.56 -9.56
C PRO A 188 23.07 7.29 -9.86
N ARG A 189 23.03 6.84 -11.11
CA ARG A 189 23.85 5.71 -11.58
C ARG A 189 25.32 6.12 -11.72
#